data_AF-A0A1F6N3U0-F1
#
_entry.id   AF-A0A1F6N3U0-F1
#
_cell.length_a   1.000
_cell.length_b   1.000
_cell.length_c   1.000
_cell.angle_alpha   90.00
_cell.angle_beta   90.00
_cell.angle_gamma   90.00
#
_symmetry.space_group_name_H-M   'P 1'
#
loop_
_entity.id
_entity.type
_entity.pdbx_description
1 polymer ?
#
loop_
_entity_poly.entity_id
_entity_poly.type
_entity_poly.pdbx_seq_one_letter_code
_entity_poly.pdbx_strand_id
1 'polypeptide(L)'
;MQNFSEVKEKAETLYKTLEAVDCPYFKSKVFFNSEELQHLKFKSRAKARLQHDQYMRFKLLHFAPVVLKNSGTLQGRCEAKSFERVRVHSRTDTILKDVTYYEFIAVIEDVRLKIIVKEIENGQKFFWSIIPHWGINNNHVRKLHYGHPAED
;
A
#
# COMPACT_ATOMS: atom_id res chain seq x y z
N MET A 1 -9.18 -16.59 -14.94
CA MET A 1 -8.36 -15.49 -14.35
C MET A 1 -7.16 -15.31 -15.27
N GLN A 2 -6.71 -14.07 -15.53
CA GLN A 2 -5.34 -13.88 -16.06
C GLN A 2 -4.38 -14.72 -15.21
N ASN A 3 -3.35 -15.30 -15.82
CA ASN A 3 -2.39 -16.15 -15.11
C ASN A 3 -1.80 -15.36 -13.93
N PHE A 4 -2.16 -15.77 -12.71
CA PHE A 4 -1.71 -15.13 -11.47
C PHE A 4 -0.19 -15.02 -11.42
N SER A 5 0.52 -16.03 -11.95
CA SER A 5 1.98 -16.04 -12.06
C SER A 5 2.49 -14.84 -12.87
N GLU A 6 1.89 -14.56 -14.03
CA GLU A 6 2.31 -13.45 -14.89
C GLU A 6 2.09 -12.10 -14.22
N VAL A 7 0.94 -11.89 -13.57
CA VAL A 7 0.65 -10.63 -12.86
C VAL A 7 1.61 -10.43 -11.70
N LYS A 8 1.91 -11.51 -10.97
CA LYS A 8 2.86 -11.48 -9.87
C LYS A 8 4.27 -11.15 -10.37
N GLU A 9 4.76 -11.82 -11.41
CA GLU A 9 6.09 -11.58 -11.96
C GLU A 9 6.25 -10.15 -12.51
N LYS A 10 5.25 -9.65 -13.24
CA LYS A 10 5.24 -8.27 -13.72
C LYS A 10 5.28 -7.27 -12.57
N ALA A 11 4.46 -7.49 -11.53
CA ALA A 11 4.43 -6.62 -10.36
C ALA A 11 5.73 -6.66 -9.56
N GLU A 12 6.36 -7.83 -9.40
CA GLU A 12 7.65 -7.96 -8.72
C GLU A 12 8.78 -7.30 -9.50
N THR A 13 8.78 -7.44 -10.83
CA THR A 13 9.75 -6.78 -11.71
C THR A 13 9.60 -5.27 -11.61
N LEU A 14 8.36 -4.76 -11.70
CA LEU A 14 8.06 -3.35 -11.52
C LEU A 14 8.48 -2.85 -10.14
N TYR A 15 8.16 -3.59 -9.06
CA TYR A 15 8.55 -3.21 -7.70
C TYR A 15 10.07 -3.08 -7.56
N LYS A 16 10.83 -4.01 -8.14
CA LYS A 16 12.31 -3.96 -8.10
C LYS A 16 12.89 -2.75 -8.82
N THR A 17 12.21 -2.23 -9.83
CA THR A 17 12.62 -0.99 -10.53
C THR A 17 12.27 0.28 -9.76
N LEU A 18 11.34 0.20 -8.80
CA LEU A 18 10.96 1.33 -7.96
C LEU A 18 11.89 1.36 -6.74
N GLU A 19 12.79 2.34 -6.69
CA GLU A 19 13.60 2.57 -5.49
C GLU A 19 12.87 3.51 -4.51
N ALA A 20 12.47 4.68 -5.01
CA ALA A 20 11.83 5.72 -4.23
C ALA A 20 10.94 6.63 -5.10
N VAL A 21 9.94 7.23 -4.48
CA VAL A 21 9.00 8.14 -5.13
C VAL A 21 8.84 9.40 -4.28
N ASP A 22 8.97 10.58 -4.88
CA ASP A 22 8.71 11.84 -4.22
C ASP A 22 7.20 12.00 -3.94
N CYS A 23 6.86 12.40 -2.71
CA CYS A 23 5.49 12.65 -2.30
C CYS A 23 5.30 14.11 -1.85
N PRO A 24 4.44 14.90 -2.53
CA PRO A 24 4.24 16.31 -2.19
C PRO A 24 3.78 16.55 -0.75
N TYR A 25 2.92 15.68 -0.21
CA TYR A 25 2.44 15.79 1.17
C TYR A 25 3.59 15.73 2.19
N PHE A 26 4.52 14.79 2.03
CA PHE A 26 5.63 14.63 2.96
C PHE A 26 6.81 15.57 2.68
N LYS A 27 6.85 16.19 1.50
CA LYS A 27 8.03 16.92 0.98
C LYS A 27 9.30 16.06 1.03
N SER A 28 9.14 14.74 0.94
CA SER A 28 10.21 13.75 1.05
C SER A 28 9.89 12.54 0.17
N LYS A 29 10.88 11.66 0.03
CA LYS A 29 10.73 10.40 -0.69
C LYS A 29 10.06 9.32 0.16
N VAL A 30 9.25 8.50 -0.50
CA VAL A 30 8.71 7.23 -0.01
C VAL A 30 9.48 6.10 -0.67
N PHE A 31 10.07 5.22 0.12
CA PHE A 31 10.93 4.14 -0.34
C PHE A 31 10.15 2.84 -0.56
N PHE A 32 10.57 2.07 -1.54
CA PHE A 32 10.04 0.75 -1.88
C PHE A 32 11.12 -0.27 -1.54
N ASN A 33 10.85 -1.17 -0.60
CA ASN A 33 11.84 -2.11 -0.09
C ASN A 33 11.35 -3.57 -0.23
N SER A 34 12.27 -4.52 -0.09
CA SER A 34 11.94 -5.95 -0.24
C SER A 34 11.02 -6.49 0.86
N GLU A 35 11.08 -5.94 2.07
CA GLU A 35 10.21 -6.32 3.20
C GLU A 35 8.76 -5.94 2.92
N GLU A 36 8.54 -4.79 2.29
CA GLU A 36 7.22 -4.32 1.93
C GLU A 36 6.59 -5.07 0.75
N LEU A 37 7.43 -5.51 -0.20
CA LEU A 37 6.99 -6.45 -1.21
C LEU A 37 6.54 -7.79 -0.59
N GLN A 38 7.20 -8.25 0.49
CA GLN A 38 6.71 -9.40 1.25
C GLN A 38 5.40 -9.08 1.96
N HIS A 39 5.26 -7.87 2.47
CA HIS A 39 4.00 -7.42 3.06
C HIS A 39 2.87 -7.30 2.03
N LEU A 40 3.08 -7.34 0.71
CA LEU A 40 1.99 -7.52 -0.28
C LEU A 40 1.53 -8.99 -0.37
N LYS A 41 2.45 -9.94 -0.20
CA LYS A 41 2.21 -11.39 -0.29
C LYS A 41 1.61 -11.97 1.01
N PHE A 42 2.11 -11.51 2.15
CA PHE A 42 1.83 -12.07 3.47
C PHE A 42 1.11 -11.06 4.36
N LYS A 43 0.01 -11.49 5.00
CA LYS A 43 -0.72 -10.68 5.99
C LYS A 43 0.06 -10.61 7.30
N SER A 44 0.73 -11.70 7.64
CA SER A 44 1.68 -11.79 8.74
C SER A 44 2.74 -12.82 8.36
N ARG A 45 3.84 -12.87 9.11
CA ARG A 45 4.98 -13.76 8.84
C ARG A 45 4.60 -15.23 8.60
N ALA A 46 3.57 -15.72 9.29
CA ALA A 46 3.11 -17.11 9.19
C ALA A 46 1.87 -17.27 8.28
N LYS A 47 1.31 -16.19 7.75
CA LYS A 47 0.02 -16.21 7.05
C LYS A 47 0.10 -15.51 5.70
N ALA A 48 0.14 -16.31 4.65
CA ALA A 48 -0.05 -15.84 3.28
C ALA A 48 -1.43 -15.20 3.12
N ARG A 49 -1.54 -14.18 2.27
CA ARG A 49 -2.85 -13.67 1.85
C ARG A 49 -3.51 -14.65 0.88
N LEU A 50 -4.83 -14.60 0.81
CA LEU A 50 -5.59 -15.32 -0.22
C LEU A 50 -5.10 -14.90 -1.62
N GLN A 51 -5.12 -15.83 -2.57
CA GLN A 51 -4.60 -15.59 -3.92
C GLN A 51 -5.31 -14.43 -4.62
N HIS A 52 -6.63 -14.32 -4.46
CA HIS A 52 -7.42 -13.20 -4.95
C HIS A 52 -6.93 -11.85 -4.40
N ASP A 53 -6.62 -11.80 -3.11
CA ASP A 53 -6.13 -10.60 -2.42
C ASP A 53 -4.74 -10.18 -2.88
N GLN A 54 -3.87 -11.15 -3.14
CA GLN A 54 -2.56 -10.89 -3.73
C GLN A 54 -2.70 -10.39 -5.15
N TYR A 55 -3.53 -11.05 -5.97
CA TYR A 55 -3.78 -10.67 -7.35
C TYR A 55 -4.23 -9.21 -7.47
N MET A 56 -5.20 -8.80 -6.65
CA MET A 56 -5.70 -7.43 -6.67
C MET A 56 -4.61 -6.41 -6.31
N ARG A 57 -3.79 -6.70 -5.30
CA ARG A 57 -2.70 -5.80 -4.88
C ARG A 57 -1.61 -5.68 -5.94
N PHE A 58 -1.19 -6.81 -6.53
CA PHE A 58 -0.21 -6.81 -7.61
C PHE A 58 -0.72 -6.12 -8.85
N LYS A 59 -1.98 -6.36 -9.24
CA LYS A 59 -2.59 -5.69 -10.39
C LYS A 59 -2.58 -4.17 -10.21
N LEU A 60 -2.83 -3.67 -8.99
CA LEU A 60 -2.95 -2.24 -8.72
C LEU A 60 -1.61 -1.55 -8.42
N LEU A 61 -0.54 -2.31 -8.19
CA LEU A 61 0.74 -1.79 -7.72
C LEU A 61 1.32 -0.66 -8.59
N HIS A 62 1.11 -0.73 -9.91
CA HIS A 62 1.58 0.28 -10.85
C HIS A 62 0.99 1.68 -10.60
N PHE A 63 -0.16 1.79 -9.93
CA PHE A 63 -0.74 3.07 -9.54
C PHE A 63 -0.07 3.69 -8.31
N ALA A 64 0.63 2.91 -7.49
CA ALA A 64 1.28 3.41 -6.27
C ALA A 64 2.21 4.62 -6.51
N PRO A 65 3.16 4.59 -7.46
CA PRO A 65 4.00 5.75 -7.74
C PRO A 65 3.20 6.95 -8.29
N VAL A 66 2.16 6.71 -9.09
CA VAL A 66 1.34 7.78 -9.69
C VAL A 66 0.58 8.54 -8.63
N VAL A 67 -0.08 7.81 -7.71
CA VAL A 67 -0.82 8.44 -6.62
C VAL A 67 0.12 9.18 -5.68
N LEU A 68 1.22 8.56 -5.25
CA LEU A 68 2.15 9.20 -4.31
C LEU A 68 2.73 10.52 -4.84
N LYS A 69 3.02 10.59 -6.15
CA LYS A 69 3.50 11.83 -6.81
C LYS A 69 2.44 12.93 -6.88
N ASN A 70 1.17 12.56 -6.98
CA ASN A 70 0.06 13.51 -7.16
C ASN A 70 -0.64 13.85 -5.83
N SER A 71 -0.41 13.07 -4.77
CA SER A 71 -1.04 13.26 -3.46
C SER A 71 -0.38 14.41 -2.68
N GLY A 72 -1.10 15.53 -2.59
CA GLY A 72 -0.75 16.66 -1.71
C GLY A 72 -1.46 16.67 -0.36
N THR A 73 -2.50 15.85 -0.18
CA THR A 73 -3.31 15.80 1.03
C THR A 73 -3.42 14.38 1.56
N LEU A 74 -3.46 14.26 2.89
CA LEU A 74 -3.62 13.01 3.61
C LEU A 74 -5.10 12.79 3.96
N GLN A 75 -5.61 11.57 3.80
CA GLN A 75 -6.99 11.23 4.13
C GLN A 75 -7.11 10.46 5.46
N GLY A 76 -6.03 9.86 5.95
CA GLY A 76 -6.03 9.19 7.26
C GLY A 76 -4.64 9.07 7.85
N ARG A 77 -4.56 9.11 9.19
CA ARG A 77 -3.35 8.89 9.99
C ARG A 77 -3.69 7.95 11.13
N CYS A 78 -2.86 6.93 11.36
CA CYS A 78 -3.01 6.00 12.47
C CYS A 78 -1.64 5.75 13.12
N GLU A 79 -1.56 5.97 14.42
CA GLU A 79 -0.36 5.69 15.21
C GLU A 79 -0.57 4.39 15.99
N ALA A 80 0.40 3.49 15.91
CA ALA A 80 0.36 2.20 16.57
C ALA A 80 1.75 1.80 17.04
N LYS A 81 1.81 0.99 18.10
CA LYS A 81 3.05 0.34 18.50
C LYS A 81 3.19 -0.98 17.75
N SER A 82 4.27 -1.16 17.02
CA SER A 82 4.57 -2.37 16.27
C SER A 82 5.89 -2.98 16.72
N PHE A 83 5.95 -4.30 16.69
CA PHE A 83 7.19 -5.03 16.91
C PHE A 83 8.00 -5.08 15.61
N GLU A 84 9.10 -4.32 15.57
CA GLU A 84 9.98 -4.26 14.41
C GLU A 84 11.27 -5.05 14.68
N ARG A 85 11.74 -5.79 13.66
CA ARG A 85 12.96 -6.58 13.77
C ARG A 85 14.16 -5.68 13.46
N VAL A 86 14.95 -5.38 14.47
CA VAL A 86 16.20 -4.62 14.30
C VAL A 86 17.37 -5.58 14.42
N ARG A 87 18.27 -5.54 13.43
CA ARG A 87 19.54 -6.22 13.53
C ARG A 87 20.46 -5.39 14.43
N VAL A 88 20.59 -5.81 15.68
CA VAL A 88 21.54 -5.22 16.63
C VAL A 88 22.77 -6.11 16.66
N HIS A 89 23.85 -5.62 16.05
CA HIS A 89 25.08 -6.37 15.81
C HIS A 89 24.83 -7.69 15.03
N SER A 90 24.93 -8.84 15.71
CA SER A 90 24.79 -10.18 15.14
C SER A 90 23.48 -10.87 15.51
N ARG A 91 22.60 -10.21 16.28
CA ARG A 91 21.30 -10.76 16.68
C ARG A 91 20.19 -9.94 16.04
N THR A 92 19.13 -10.62 15.60
CA THR A 92 17.91 -9.93 15.20
C THR A 92 17.02 -9.87 16.41
N ASP A 93 16.91 -8.69 17.00
CA ASP A 93 16.03 -8.45 18.13
C ASP A 93 14.68 -7.92 17.66
N THR A 94 13.64 -8.14 18.46
CA THR A 94 12.29 -7.66 18.15
C THR A 94 11.93 -6.56 19.15
N ILE A 95 12.00 -5.31 18.69
CA ILE A 95 11.85 -4.14 19.55
C ILE A 95 10.49 -3.51 19.28
N LEU A 96 9.80 -3.10 20.34
CA LEU A 96 8.57 -2.33 20.21
C LEU A 96 8.91 -0.90 19.77
N LYS A 97 8.40 -0.50 18.62
CA LYS A 97 8.61 0.83 18.03
C LYS A 97 7.29 1.52 17.76
N ASP A 98 7.32 2.84 17.83
CA ASP A 98 6.18 3.66 17.41
C ASP A 98 6.15 3.73 15.88
N VAL A 99 5.02 3.35 15.31
CA VAL A 99 4.80 3.27 13.87
C VAL A 99 3.60 4.13 13.49
N THR A 100 3.78 4.98 12.49
CA THR A 100 2.71 5.80 11.92
C THR A 100 2.35 5.27 10.54
N TYR A 101 1.06 5.03 10.32
CA TYR A 101 0.49 4.69 9.04
C TYR A 101 -0.26 5.90 8.46
N TYR A 102 0.03 6.19 7.20
CA TYR A 102 -0.58 7.27 6.43
C TYR A 102 -1.41 6.67 5.31
N GLU A 103 -2.65 7.14 5.18
CA GLU A 103 -3.59 6.68 4.15
C GLU A 103 -3.81 7.77 3.09
N PHE A 104 -3.51 7.41 1.85
CA PHE A 104 -3.83 8.20 0.66
C PHE A 104 -4.96 7.52 -0.10
N ILE A 105 -6.04 8.25 -0.37
CA ILE A 105 -7.16 7.76 -1.18
C ILE A 105 -7.14 8.52 -2.51
N ALA A 106 -7.14 7.78 -3.61
CA ALA A 106 -7.18 8.34 -4.96
C ALA A 106 -8.19 7.58 -5.82
N VAL A 107 -8.73 8.27 -6.82
CA VAL A 107 -9.53 7.68 -7.89
C VAL A 107 -8.74 7.84 -9.18
N ILE A 108 -8.34 6.72 -9.78
CA ILE A 108 -7.59 6.67 -11.04
C ILE A 108 -8.25 5.63 -11.93
N GLU A 109 -8.54 5.99 -13.19
CA GLU A 109 -9.15 5.09 -14.18
C GLU A 109 -10.39 4.35 -13.65
N ASP A 110 -11.30 5.10 -13.00
CA ASP A 110 -12.51 4.56 -12.37
C ASP A 110 -12.25 3.49 -11.28
N VAL A 111 -11.05 3.48 -10.71
CA VAL A 111 -10.72 2.66 -9.55
C VAL A 111 -10.37 3.54 -8.36
N ARG A 112 -11.14 3.42 -7.28
CA ARG A 112 -10.78 4.02 -5.99
C ARG A 112 -9.80 3.11 -5.26
N LEU A 113 -8.68 3.68 -4.88
CA LEU A 113 -7.53 3.00 -4.32
C LEU A 113 -7.16 3.68 -3.01
N LYS A 114 -6.74 2.86 -2.04
CA LYS A 114 -6.10 3.31 -0.81
C LYS A 114 -4.64 2.86 -0.83
N ILE A 115 -3.73 3.79 -0.68
CA ILE A 115 -2.30 3.52 -0.49
C ILE A 115 -1.95 3.80 0.95
N ILE A 116 -1.20 2.88 1.54
CA ILE A 116 -0.73 2.97 2.91
C ILE A 116 0.78 3.16 2.88
N VAL A 117 1.26 4.18 3.57
CA VAL A 117 2.68 4.45 3.82
C VAL A 117 2.94 4.25 5.31
N LYS A 118 4.03 3.57 5.64
CA LYS A 118 4.49 3.29 7.01
C LYS A 118 5.71 4.14 7.33
N GLU A 119 5.75 4.70 8.52
CA GLU A 119 6.89 5.41 9.09
C GLU A 119 7.20 4.83 10.47
N ILE A 120 8.47 4.55 10.74
CA ILE A 120 8.93 3.97 12.01
C ILE A 120 9.77 5.03 12.73
N GLU A 121 9.40 5.39 13.96
CA GLU A 121 10.14 6.33 14.84
C GLU A 121 10.54 7.65 14.14
N ASN A 122 9.64 8.25 13.35
CA ASN A 122 9.91 9.45 12.54
C ASN A 122 11.10 9.31 11.56
N GLY A 123 11.40 8.07 11.15
CA GLY A 123 12.46 7.75 10.22
C GLY A 123 12.02 7.84 8.76
N GLN A 124 12.56 6.91 7.96
CA GLN A 124 12.21 6.81 6.55
C GLN A 124 10.76 6.32 6.36
N LYS A 125 10.14 6.80 5.30
CA LYS A 125 8.76 6.45 4.91
C LYS A 125 8.81 5.34 3.88
N PHE A 126 8.08 4.27 4.13
CA PHE A 126 8.05 3.08 3.30
C PHE A 126 6.65 2.85 2.76
N PHE A 127 6.55 2.49 1.48
CA PHE A 127 5.28 2.02 0.95
C PHE A 127 4.88 0.70 1.64
N TRP A 128 3.72 0.64 2.29
CA TRP A 128 3.29 -0.55 3.06
C TRP A 128 2.35 -1.46 2.27
N SER A 129 1.30 -0.88 1.66
CA SER A 129 0.32 -1.64 0.90
C SER A 129 -0.52 -0.75 -0.01
N ILE A 130 -1.08 -1.35 -1.06
CA ILE A 130 -2.19 -0.80 -1.84
C ILE A 130 -3.43 -1.64 -1.60
N ILE A 131 -4.61 -1.03 -1.51
CA ILE A 131 -5.87 -1.73 -1.25
C ILE A 131 -6.94 -1.13 -2.17
N PRO A 132 -7.69 -1.95 -2.92
CA PRO A 132 -8.89 -1.48 -3.60
C PRO A 132 -9.90 -0.96 -2.58
N HIS A 133 -10.38 0.27 -2.75
CA HIS A 133 -11.36 0.88 -1.85
C HIS A 133 -12.72 0.92 -2.54
N TRP A 134 -13.45 -0.19 -2.48
CA TRP A 134 -14.75 -0.36 -3.14
C TRP A 134 -15.89 -0.22 -2.13
N GLY A 135 -16.97 0.46 -2.53
CA GLY A 135 -18.30 0.21 -1.98
C GLY A 135 -18.88 -1.01 -2.68
N ILE A 136 -19.36 -2.01 -1.91
CA ILE A 136 -20.15 -3.12 -2.45
C ILE A 136 -21.61 -2.74 -2.25
N ASN A 137 -22.38 -2.63 -3.32
CA ASN A 137 -23.84 -2.48 -3.20
C ASN A 137 -24.48 -3.86 -2.97
N ASN A 138 -25.73 -3.90 -2.48
CA ASN A 138 -26.50 -5.13 -2.19
C ASN A 138 -26.59 -6.12 -3.36
N ASN A 139 -26.30 -5.69 -4.59
CA ASN A 139 -26.29 -6.53 -5.80
C ASN A 139 -24.90 -7.09 -6.16
N HIS A 140 -23.92 -7.04 -5.26
CA HIS A 140 -22.53 -7.48 -5.48
C HIS A 140 -21.77 -6.78 -6.61
N VAL A 141 -22.32 -5.69 -7.16
CA VAL A 141 -21.66 -4.86 -8.18
C VAL A 141 -20.75 -3.84 -7.49
N ARG A 142 -19.49 -3.76 -7.94
CA ARG A 142 -18.51 -2.79 -7.48
C ARG A 142 -18.90 -1.42 -8.04
N LYS A 143 -19.49 -0.55 -7.23
CA LYS A 143 -19.84 0.82 -7.64
C LYS A 143 -18.93 1.80 -6.89
N LEU A 144 -18.24 2.66 -7.64
CA LEU A 144 -17.82 3.95 -7.12
C LEU A 144 -19.11 4.66 -6.69
N HIS A 145 -19.19 5.16 -5.46
CA HIS A 145 -20.31 6.01 -5.06
C HIS A 145 -20.35 7.22 -6.00
N TYR A 146 -21.33 7.22 -6.90
CA TYR A 146 -21.85 8.43 -7.50
C TYR A 146 -23.16 8.67 -6.75
N GLY A 147 -23.14 9.54 -5.73
CA GLY A 147 -24.32 10.40 -5.56
C GLY A 147 -24.46 11.21 -6.85
N HIS A 148 -25.67 11.63 -7.24
CA HIS A 148 -25.80 12.57 -8.33
C HIS A 148 -25.27 13.91 -7.81
N PRO A 149 -24.07 14.38 -8.17
CA PRO A 149 -23.55 15.63 -7.60
C PRO A 149 -24.37 16.84 -8.07
N ALA A 150 -25.22 16.63 -9.07
CA ALA A 150 -26.16 17.61 -9.59
C ALA A 150 -27.52 17.62 -8.86
N GLU A 151 -27.83 16.58 -8.07
CA GLU A 151 -29.09 16.44 -7.33
C GLU A 151 -28.91 16.46 -5.79
N ASP A 152 -27.68 16.30 -5.29
CA ASP A 152 -27.28 16.43 -3.88
C ASP A 152 -26.86 17.88 -3.51
#